data_AF-A0A934AVK1-F1
#
_entry.id   AF-A0A934AVK1-F1
#
_cell.length_a   1.000
_cell.length_b   1.000
_cell.length_c   1.000
_cell.angle_alpha   90.00
_cell.angle_beta   90.00
_cell.angle_gamma   90.00
#
_symmetry.space_group_name_H-M   'P 1'
#
loop_
_entity.id
_entity.type
_entity.pdbx_description
1 polymer ?
#
loop_
_entity_poly.entity_id
_entity_poly.type
_entity_poly.pdbx_seq_one_letter_code
_entity_poly.pdbx_strand_id
1 'polypeptide(L)'
;AHQHYLRALPTAEDRKGCYVFPKQIVASTPWLAQIWSKISALRDKPALFVWGMKDIAFREKELQRWLSAFPNSQTVRLDTVGHFVQEEAPEELANAVVAFLAKETFHD
;
A
#
# COMPACT_ATOMS: atom_id res chain seq x y z
N ALA A 1 -21.33 0.50 3.79
CA ALA A 1 -20.07 0.63 3.01
C ALA A 1 -20.29 0.51 1.50
N HIS A 2 -20.73 -0.63 0.96
CA HIS A 2 -20.75 -0.90 -0.50
C HIS A 2 -21.35 0.21 -1.39
N GLN A 3 -22.49 0.80 -1.01
CA GLN A 3 -23.14 1.86 -1.78
C GLN A 3 -22.28 3.12 -1.95
N HIS A 4 -21.37 3.42 -1.02
CA HIS A 4 -20.47 4.57 -1.14
C HIS A 4 -19.48 4.39 -2.32
N TYR A 5 -18.97 3.18 -2.53
CA TYR A 5 -18.08 2.89 -3.66
C TYR A 5 -18.80 2.95 -5.01
N LEU A 6 -20.04 2.46 -5.09
CA LEU A 6 -20.82 2.48 -6.33
C LEU A 6 -21.20 3.91 -6.76
N ARG A 7 -21.46 4.81 -5.81
CA ARG A 7 -21.82 6.20 -6.10
C ARG A 7 -20.73 6.99 -6.82
N ALA A 8 -19.46 6.61 -6.67
CA ALA A 8 -18.35 7.23 -7.39
C ALA A 8 -18.23 6.72 -8.84
N LEU A 9 -18.98 5.66 -9.21
CA LEU A 9 -18.86 4.95 -10.48
C LEU A 9 -20.24 4.69 -11.15
N PRO A 10 -21.17 5.68 -11.19
CA PRO A 10 -22.56 5.44 -11.54
C PRO A 10 -22.74 5.02 -13.01
N THR A 11 -21.98 5.58 -13.94
CA THR A 11 -22.07 5.27 -15.37
C THR A 11 -20.95 4.36 -15.86
N ALA A 12 -21.10 3.84 -17.08
CA ALA A 12 -20.05 3.04 -17.72
C ALA A 12 -18.79 3.87 -18.01
N GLU A 13 -18.96 5.15 -18.33
CA GLU A 13 -17.86 6.07 -18.58
C GLU A 13 -17.04 6.33 -17.30
N ASP A 14 -17.72 6.52 -16.16
CA ASP A 14 -17.07 6.69 -14.85
C ASP A 14 -16.24 5.46 -14.45
N ARG A 15 -16.62 4.27 -14.93
CA ARG A 15 -15.92 3.00 -14.67
C ARG A 15 -14.69 2.76 -15.54
N LYS A 16 -14.32 3.70 -16.44
CA LYS A 16 -13.14 3.57 -17.29
C LYS A 16 -11.87 3.29 -16.48
N GLY A 17 -11.71 3.96 -15.34
CA GLY A 17 -10.56 3.76 -14.44
C GLY A 17 -10.46 2.32 -13.92
N CYS A 18 -11.59 1.71 -13.56
CA CYS A 18 -11.65 0.33 -13.06
C CYS A 18 -11.20 -0.71 -14.09
N TYR A 19 -11.34 -0.42 -15.38
CA TYR A 19 -10.86 -1.28 -16.46
C TYR A 19 -9.40 -0.97 -16.86
N VAL A 20 -9.07 0.33 -17.00
CA VAL A 20 -7.74 0.75 -17.46
C VAL A 20 -6.66 0.41 -16.43
N PHE A 21 -6.94 0.61 -15.14
CA PHE A 21 -5.96 0.38 -14.08
C PHE A 21 -5.41 -1.07 -14.06
N PRO A 22 -6.23 -2.13 -13.95
CA PRO A 22 -5.71 -3.50 -13.94
C PRO A 22 -5.00 -3.88 -15.25
N LYS A 23 -5.45 -3.36 -16.40
CA LYS A 23 -4.73 -3.54 -17.68
C LYS A 23 -3.33 -2.95 -17.62
N GLN A 24 -3.17 -1.78 -17.02
CA GLN A 24 -1.89 -1.10 -16.93
C GLN A 24 -0.93 -1.69 -15.90
N ILE A 25 -1.42 -2.42 -14.88
CA ILE A 25 -0.53 -3.19 -13.98
C ILE A 25 0.42 -4.09 -14.78
N VAL A 26 -0.09 -4.75 -15.83
CA VAL A 26 0.72 -5.62 -16.70
C VAL A 26 1.34 -4.82 -17.85
N ALA A 27 0.54 -4.02 -18.58
CA ALA A 27 1.00 -3.35 -19.79
C ALA A 27 2.09 -2.29 -19.54
N SER A 28 2.11 -1.67 -18.35
CA SER A 28 3.13 -0.68 -17.97
C SER A 28 4.35 -1.30 -17.26
N THR A 29 4.53 -2.62 -17.27
CA THR A 29 5.66 -3.29 -16.60
C THR A 29 7.03 -2.66 -16.92
N PRO A 30 7.39 -2.35 -18.19
CA PRO A 30 8.69 -1.73 -18.49
C PRO A 30 8.88 -0.38 -17.80
N TRP A 31 7.82 0.44 -17.76
CA TRP A 31 7.85 1.77 -17.13
C TRP A 31 7.91 1.66 -15.60
N LEU A 32 7.12 0.77 -15.00
CA LEU A 32 7.17 0.51 -13.55
C LEU A 32 8.54 -0.02 -13.12
N ALA A 33 9.21 -0.83 -13.95
CA ALA A 33 10.57 -1.29 -13.69
C ALA A 33 11.58 -0.13 -13.70
N GLN A 34 11.43 0.86 -14.59
CA GLN A 34 12.26 2.07 -14.62
C GLN A 34 12.04 2.96 -13.39
N ILE A 35 10.84 2.99 -12.83
CA ILE A 35 10.60 3.67 -11.55
C ILE A 35 11.28 2.91 -10.42
N TRP A 36 11.08 1.58 -10.37
CA TRP A 36 11.66 0.74 -9.33
C TRP A 36 13.19 0.76 -9.32
N SER A 37 13.85 0.92 -10.47
CA SER A 37 15.32 1.03 -10.51
C SER A 37 15.86 2.26 -9.75
N LYS A 38 15.01 3.24 -9.46
CA LYS A 38 15.34 4.46 -8.70
C LYS A 38 14.94 4.37 -7.23
N ILE A 39 14.45 3.22 -6.74
CA ILE A 39 13.94 3.04 -5.38
C ILE A 39 14.97 3.38 -4.29
N SER A 40 16.26 3.23 -4.58
CA SER A 40 17.35 3.56 -3.66
C SER A 40 17.35 5.04 -3.23
N ALA A 41 16.79 5.95 -4.03
CA ALA A 41 16.63 7.35 -3.65
C ALA A 41 15.70 7.57 -2.45
N LEU A 42 14.89 6.56 -2.09
CA LEU A 42 13.99 6.58 -0.94
C LEU A 42 14.50 5.76 0.25
N ARG A 43 15.66 5.09 0.13
CA ARG A 43 16.18 4.11 1.10
C ARG A 43 16.19 4.62 2.54
N ASP A 44 16.62 5.86 2.72
CA ASP A 44 16.84 6.45 4.05
C ASP A 44 15.62 7.23 4.55
N LYS A 45 14.50 7.21 3.82
CA LYS A 45 13.26 7.83 4.27
C LYS A 45 12.61 6.97 5.36
N PRO A 46 12.10 7.59 6.44
CA PRO A 46 11.23 6.88 7.38
C PRO A 46 10.07 6.24 6.63
N ALA A 47 9.82 4.95 6.90
CA ALA A 47 8.75 4.20 6.26
C ALA A 47 8.04 3.31 7.26
N LEU A 48 6.72 3.23 7.13
CA LEU A 48 5.85 2.29 7.84
C LEU A 48 5.13 1.42 6.81
N PHE A 49 5.22 0.10 6.97
CA PHE A 49 4.40 -0.86 6.24
C PHE A 49 3.38 -1.50 7.18
N VAL A 50 2.10 -1.27 6.94
CA VAL A 50 1.00 -2.00 7.61
C VAL A 50 0.42 -2.97 6.60
N TRP A 51 0.54 -4.27 6.85
CA TRP A 51 0.38 -5.30 5.83
C TRP A 51 -0.59 -6.40 6.25
N GLY A 52 -1.65 -6.61 5.45
CA GLY A 52 -2.56 -7.75 5.61
C GLY A 52 -1.95 -9.04 5.08
N MET A 53 -1.76 -10.04 5.95
CA MET A 53 -1.08 -11.29 5.57
C MET A 53 -1.98 -12.24 4.78
N LYS A 54 -3.28 -11.98 4.69
CA LYS A 54 -4.24 -12.73 3.84
C LYS A 54 -4.48 -12.07 2.48
N ASP A 55 -3.76 -11.01 2.13
CA ASP A 55 -3.87 -10.37 0.83
C ASP A 55 -3.47 -11.35 -0.30
N ILE A 56 -4.39 -11.53 -1.26
CA ILE A 56 -4.22 -12.43 -2.41
C ILE A 56 -3.46 -11.77 -3.57
N ALA A 57 -3.47 -10.43 -3.63
CA ALA A 57 -2.84 -9.60 -4.65
C ALA A 57 -1.40 -9.21 -4.26
N PHE A 58 -1.18 -8.77 -3.02
CA PHE A 58 0.15 -8.42 -2.49
C PHE A 58 0.52 -9.33 -1.32
N ARG A 59 1.34 -10.35 -1.61
CA ARG A 59 1.65 -11.41 -0.66
C ARG A 59 2.92 -11.07 0.11
N GLU A 60 3.31 -11.97 1.01
CA GLU A 60 4.53 -11.80 1.79
C GLU A 60 5.78 -11.56 0.91
N LYS A 61 5.90 -12.18 -0.26
CA LYS A 61 7.04 -11.94 -1.16
C LYS A 61 7.14 -10.47 -1.61
N GLU A 62 6.00 -9.79 -1.81
CA GLU A 62 5.99 -8.36 -2.14
C GLU A 62 6.41 -7.53 -0.92
N LEU A 63 5.93 -7.86 0.29
CA LEU A 63 6.37 -7.23 1.53
C LEU A 63 7.89 -7.36 1.69
N GLN A 64 8.45 -8.57 1.55
CA GLN A 64 9.89 -8.80 1.70
C GLN A 64 10.73 -7.97 0.71
N ARG A 65 10.22 -7.76 -0.51
CA ARG A 65 10.85 -6.86 -1.49
C ARG A 65 10.88 -5.41 -1.01
N TRP A 66 9.80 -4.94 -0.38
CA TRP A 66 9.75 -3.59 0.22
C TRP A 66 10.68 -3.47 1.44
N LEU A 67 10.69 -4.45 2.34
CA LEU A 67 11.60 -4.46 3.50
C LEU A 67 13.07 -4.46 3.08
N SER A 68 13.41 -5.15 1.99
CA SER A 68 14.76 -5.12 1.41
C SER A 68 15.13 -3.74 0.86
N ALA A 69 14.15 -2.98 0.35
CA ALA A 69 14.38 -1.63 -0.19
C ALA A 69 14.44 -0.55 0.91
N PHE A 70 13.76 -0.78 2.04
CA PHE A 70 13.68 0.11 3.20
C PHE A 70 14.13 -0.63 4.47
N PRO A 71 15.44 -0.85 4.66
CA PRO A 71 15.95 -1.68 5.75
C PRO A 71 15.65 -1.12 7.15
N ASN A 72 15.38 0.18 7.26
CA ASN A 72 15.05 0.87 8.52
C ASN A 72 13.54 1.09 8.71
N SER A 73 12.70 0.43 7.91
CA SER A 73 11.24 0.58 8.00
C SER A 73 10.67 -0.05 9.27
N GLN A 74 9.60 0.55 9.78
CA GLN A 74 8.71 -0.07 10.76
C GLN A 74 7.69 -0.94 10.02
N THR A 75 7.35 -2.12 10.55
CA THR A 75 6.40 -3.03 9.92
C THR A 75 5.40 -3.57 10.92
N VAL A 76 4.11 -3.50 10.58
CA VAL A 76 3.01 -4.13 11.29
C VAL A 76 2.39 -5.17 10.38
N ARG A 77 2.42 -6.43 10.81
CA ARG A 77 1.82 -7.56 10.09
C ARG A 77 0.48 -7.90 10.73
N LEU A 78 -0.56 -8.02 9.91
CA LEU A 78 -1.92 -8.29 10.36
C LEU A 78 -2.35 -9.66 9.82
N ASP A 79 -2.22 -10.69 10.67
CA ASP A 79 -2.34 -12.10 10.27
C ASP A 79 -3.72 -12.49 9.73
N THR A 80 -4.77 -11.76 10.11
CA THR A 80 -6.16 -12.05 9.73
C THR A 80 -6.71 -11.14 8.64
N VAL A 81 -5.93 -10.16 8.17
CA VAL A 81 -6.39 -9.07 7.30
C VAL A 81 -5.98 -9.32 5.85
N GLY A 82 -6.90 -9.04 4.93
CA GLY A 82 -6.71 -9.12 3.48
C GLY A 82 -6.14 -7.85 2.87
N HIS A 83 -6.67 -7.49 1.71
CA HIS A 83 -6.12 -6.44 0.85
C HIS A 83 -6.48 -5.02 1.32
N PHE A 84 -7.66 -4.83 1.90
CA PHE A 84 -8.17 -3.51 2.25
C PHE A 84 -7.99 -3.25 3.75
N VAL A 85 -6.74 -3.12 4.19
CA VAL A 85 -6.37 -2.92 5.60
C VAL A 85 -7.19 -1.81 6.27
N GLN A 86 -7.44 -0.70 5.57
CA GLN A 86 -8.23 0.42 6.10
C GLN A 86 -9.71 0.10 6.34
N GLU A 87 -10.27 -0.92 5.68
CA GLU A 87 -11.65 -1.36 5.90
C GLU A 87 -11.72 -2.55 6.86
N GLU A 88 -10.68 -3.39 6.86
CA GLU A 88 -10.65 -4.65 7.62
C GLU A 88 -10.04 -4.51 9.03
N ALA A 89 -9.12 -3.57 9.22
CA ALA A 89 -8.44 -3.29 10.49
C ALA A 89 -8.14 -1.77 10.64
N PRO A 90 -9.18 -0.91 10.64
CA PRO A 90 -9.03 0.54 10.65
C PRO A 90 -8.33 1.07 11.91
N GLU A 91 -8.59 0.48 13.08
CA GLU A 91 -8.02 0.92 14.34
C GLU A 91 -6.54 0.58 14.42
N GLU A 92 -6.15 -0.63 14.03
CA GLU A 92 -4.77 -1.08 13.97
C GLU A 92 -3.95 -0.22 12.99
N LEU A 93 -4.52 0.07 11.82
CA LEU A 93 -3.91 0.98 10.85
C LEU A 93 -3.73 2.39 11.43
N ALA A 94 -4.79 2.98 11.99
CA ALA A 94 -4.75 4.33 12.54
C ALA A 94 -3.74 4.44 13.69
N ASN A 95 -3.76 3.48 14.62
CA ASN A 95 -2.83 3.44 15.74
C ASN A 95 -1.38 3.31 15.28
N ALA A 96 -1.11 2.46 14.28
CA ALA A 96 0.22 2.32 13.70
C ALA A 96 0.72 3.64 13.08
N VAL A 97 -0.14 4.34 12.32
CA VAL A 97 0.18 5.62 11.69
C VAL A 97 0.44 6.70 12.74
N VAL A 98 -0.43 6.85 13.74
CA VAL A 98 -0.27 7.86 14.81
C VAL A 98 1.02 7.60 15.59
N ALA A 99 1.29 6.36 15.97
CA ALA A 99 2.51 5.99 16.69
C ALA A 99 3.79 6.22 15.85
N PHE A 100 3.72 5.98 14.55
CA PHE A 100 4.83 6.25 13.63
C PHE A 100 5.13 7.74 13.54
N LEU A 101 4.11 8.57 13.31
CA LEU A 101 4.28 10.02 13.17
C LEU A 101 4.76 10.68 14.48
N ALA A 102 4.27 10.22 15.63
CA ALA A 102 4.66 10.78 16.93
C ALA A 102 6.17 10.61 17.22
N LYS A 103 6.79 9.54 16.72
CA LYS A 103 8.24 9.29 16.88
C LYS A 103 9.10 10.20 16.00
N GLU A 104 8.57 10.65 14.86
CA GLU A 104 9.29 11.52 13.91
C GLU A 104 9.22 13.01 14.31
N THR A 105 8.29 13.40 15.18
CA THR A 105 8.14 14.79 15.66
C THR A 105 9.17 15.25 16.72
N PHE A 106 10.16 14.42 17.08
CA PHE A 106 11.23 14.80 18.00
C PHE A 106 12.60 14.54 17.37
N HIS A 107 12.99 15.36 16.40
CA HIS A 107 14.38 15.58 16.02
C HIS A 107 14.55 17.09 15.78
N ASP A 108 15.15 17.77 16.77
CA ASP A 108 15.66 19.14 16.65
C ASP A 108 16.92 19.17 15.74
#